data_AF-A0A9D7T5X3-F1
#
_entry.id   AF-A0A9D7T5X3-F1
#
_cell.length_a   1.000
_cell.length_b   1.000
_cell.length_c   1.000
_cell.angle_alpha   90.00
_cell.angle_beta   90.00
_cell.angle_gamma   90.00
#
_symmetry.space_group_name_H-M   'P 1'
#
loop_
_entity.id
_entity.type
_entity.pdbx_description
1 polymer ?
#
loop_
_entity_poly.entity_id
_entity_poly.type
_entity_poly.pdbx_seq_one_letter_code
_entity_poly.pdbx_strand_id
1 'polypeptide(L)'
;MSEWWLVIAAFWFWYFADCVKAGRKARFVLSRACGRGDATVHHAAIAPVAILPSAWHVRTEDPPVAFSPEGLTNIPVGSAGRPVPSMVQGQVWRWEEVRELAQKSGRIFINGQEFCPVTPFTTLAGMRALIDGCKNRTPEARAVWLAGRMACWFRPAHLLRQRTVLLGRTSALAIWASLGYSLSAVLSAYVLFGGMLPLSAELAARLGRVLPLLGLYLVGLHLCIVVMGWRVHRRLLPKRGEARFSLLFSALLLPPQAYRLRSRIGAEFFQQAHPLAWLAVAASKADFIEYARQAVADLRWPLLGGRLERPELAAAIGSWMRERIGGEIGRLLAQRGVAEAELLATPKRDSAGSCAYCPRCQSQFTNRVGRCPNGIELLPL
;
A
#
# COMPACT_ATOMS: atom_id res chain seq x y z
N MET A 1 -33.70 -23.22 -15.34
CA MET A 1 -32.85 -22.04 -15.10
C MET A 1 -31.65 -22.15 -16.01
N SER A 2 -31.38 -21.11 -16.81
CA SER A 2 -30.41 -21.16 -17.92
C SER A 2 -28.96 -21.19 -17.42
N GLU A 3 -28.06 -21.84 -18.17
CA GLU A 3 -26.61 -21.92 -17.88
C GLU A 3 -25.94 -20.54 -17.67
N TRP A 4 -26.60 -19.46 -18.08
CA TRP A 4 -26.18 -18.07 -17.90
C TRP A 4 -25.96 -17.64 -16.44
N TRP A 5 -26.65 -18.25 -15.47
CA TRP A 5 -26.42 -17.90 -14.06
C TRP A 5 -24.99 -18.24 -13.62
N LEU A 6 -24.40 -19.33 -14.12
CA LEU A 6 -23.01 -19.71 -13.84
C LEU A 6 -22.03 -18.70 -14.44
N VAL A 7 -22.29 -18.26 -15.67
CA VAL A 7 -21.46 -17.25 -16.36
C VAL A 7 -21.49 -15.93 -15.60
N ILE A 8 -22.69 -15.49 -15.18
CA ILE A 8 -22.87 -14.26 -14.39
C ILE A 8 -22.21 -14.39 -13.01
N ALA A 9 -22.44 -15.51 -12.32
CA ALA A 9 -21.82 -15.78 -11.03
C ALA A 9 -20.29 -15.78 -11.12
N ALA A 10 -19.71 -16.44 -12.15
CA ALA A 10 -18.29 -16.44 -12.41
C ALA A 10 -17.76 -15.02 -12.70
N PHE A 11 -18.45 -14.25 -13.55
CA PHE A 11 -18.09 -12.86 -13.85
C PHE A 11 -17.99 -12.01 -12.57
N TRP A 12 -19.02 -12.04 -11.73
CA TRP A 12 -19.07 -11.23 -10.50
C TRP A 12 -18.12 -11.77 -9.43
N PHE A 13 -17.98 -13.08 -9.30
CA PHE A 13 -16.98 -13.70 -8.43
C PHE A 13 -15.58 -13.20 -8.78
N TRP A 14 -15.18 -13.26 -10.05
CA TRP A 14 -13.87 -12.77 -10.48
C TRP A 14 -13.73 -11.27 -10.28
N TYR A 15 -14.79 -10.48 -10.53
CA TYR A 15 -14.76 -9.04 -10.24
C TYR A 15 -14.48 -8.75 -8.76
N PHE A 16 -15.26 -9.34 -7.87
CA PHE A 16 -15.17 -9.08 -6.43
C PHE A 16 -13.95 -9.72 -5.76
N ALA A 17 -13.55 -10.93 -6.18
CA ALA A 17 -12.32 -11.56 -5.72
C ALA A 17 -11.12 -10.66 -5.98
N ASP A 18 -11.13 -9.97 -7.12
CA ASP A 18 -10.06 -9.08 -7.52
C ASP A 18 -10.11 -7.74 -6.74
N CYS A 19 -11.31 -7.34 -6.28
CA CYS A 19 -11.58 -6.25 -5.32
C CYS A 19 -11.17 -6.56 -3.89
N VAL A 20 -10.71 -7.76 -3.58
CA VAL A 20 -10.15 -8.08 -2.27
C VAL A 20 -8.65 -8.31 -2.43
N LYS A 21 -7.85 -7.68 -1.57
CA LYS A 21 -6.42 -7.97 -1.49
C LYS A 21 -6.13 -8.61 -0.16
N ALA A 22 -5.80 -9.89 -0.23
CA ALA A 22 -5.27 -10.67 0.87
C ALA A 22 -3.74 -10.72 0.79
N GLY A 23 -3.09 -10.60 1.92
CA GLY A 23 -1.66 -10.78 2.11
C GLY A 23 -1.40 -11.39 3.48
N ARG A 24 -0.20 -11.97 3.66
CA ARG A 24 0.20 -12.52 4.96
C ARG A 24 0.42 -11.44 6.03
N LYS A 25 0.57 -10.18 5.62
CA LYS A 25 0.87 -9.05 6.48
C LYS A 25 -0.14 -7.94 6.24
N ALA A 26 -0.45 -7.19 7.29
CA ALA A 26 -1.22 -5.98 7.17
C ALA A 26 -0.48 -4.97 6.30
N ARG A 27 -1.24 -4.27 5.45
CA ARG A 27 -0.73 -3.29 4.50
C ARG A 27 -1.62 -2.07 4.53
N PHE A 28 -1.02 -0.90 4.30
CA PHE A 28 -1.80 0.30 4.05
C PHE A 28 -2.37 0.24 2.64
N VAL A 29 -3.69 0.16 2.58
CA VAL A 29 -4.46 0.39 1.36
C VAL A 29 -5.19 1.70 1.54
N LEU A 30 -4.78 2.70 0.75
CA LEU A 30 -5.57 3.91 0.60
C LEU A 30 -6.39 3.73 -0.66
N SER A 31 -7.72 3.78 -0.54
CA SER A 31 -8.61 3.61 -1.69
C SER A 31 -9.69 4.66 -1.71
N ARG A 32 -10.23 4.93 -2.90
CA ARG A 32 -11.29 5.91 -3.04
C ARG A 32 -12.27 5.54 -4.13
N ALA A 33 -13.55 5.46 -3.77
CA ALA A 33 -14.63 5.02 -4.66
C ALA A 33 -14.90 6.03 -5.81
N CYS A 34 -15.01 7.32 -5.50
CA CYS A 34 -15.30 8.39 -6.47
C CYS A 34 -14.86 9.80 -5.96
N GLY A 35 -14.72 10.78 -6.87
CA GLY A 35 -14.81 12.23 -6.56
C GLY A 35 -13.59 13.00 -6.01
N ARG A 36 -13.85 14.13 -5.33
CA ARG A 36 -12.93 15.03 -4.54
C ARG A 36 -13.16 14.85 -3.02
N GLY A 37 -12.12 14.71 -2.19
CA GLY A 37 -12.22 14.16 -0.81
C GLY A 37 -11.12 13.16 -0.43
N ASP A 38 -11.20 12.68 0.81
CA ASP A 38 -10.22 11.80 1.45
C ASP A 38 -10.38 10.34 0.99
N ALA A 39 -9.27 9.61 1.02
CA ALA A 39 -9.19 8.18 0.78
C ALA A 39 -9.44 7.43 2.08
N THR A 40 -10.16 6.33 2.00
CA THR A 40 -10.31 5.39 3.11
C THR A 40 -9.00 4.67 3.31
N VAL A 41 -8.51 4.67 4.55
CA VAL A 41 -7.28 3.97 4.94
C VAL A 41 -7.67 2.63 5.56
N HIS A 42 -7.15 1.55 5.00
CA HIS A 42 -7.23 0.22 5.61
C HIS A 42 -5.81 -0.23 5.97
N HIS A 43 -5.59 -0.64 7.22
CA HIS A 43 -4.38 -1.34 7.63
C HIS A 43 -4.77 -2.77 8.04
N ALA A 44 -4.85 -3.66 7.04
CA ALA A 44 -5.34 -5.02 7.26
C ALA A 44 -4.63 -6.02 6.33
N ALA A 45 -4.58 -7.28 6.76
CA ALA A 45 -4.09 -8.39 5.93
C ALA A 45 -5.04 -8.65 4.75
N ILE A 46 -6.33 -8.42 4.95
CA ILE A 46 -7.38 -8.50 3.93
C ILE A 46 -8.07 -7.14 3.89
N ALA A 47 -8.03 -6.47 2.75
CA ALA A 47 -8.69 -5.19 2.57
C ALA A 47 -9.48 -5.15 1.25
N PRO A 48 -10.69 -4.57 1.25
CA PRO A 48 -11.36 -4.23 0.01
C PRO A 48 -10.56 -3.14 -0.71
N VAL A 49 -10.35 -3.31 -2.01
CA VAL A 49 -9.63 -2.36 -2.86
C VAL A 49 -10.46 -2.05 -4.09
N ALA A 50 -10.76 -0.76 -4.27
CA ALA A 50 -11.33 -0.22 -5.50
C ALA A 50 -12.53 -1.03 -6.02
N ILE A 51 -13.61 -1.06 -5.23
CA ILE A 51 -14.85 -1.79 -5.57
C ILE A 51 -15.50 -1.22 -6.84
N LEU A 52 -15.42 0.10 -7.05
CA LEU A 52 -15.94 0.73 -8.25
C LEU A 52 -14.88 0.83 -9.36
N PRO A 53 -15.26 0.76 -10.65
CA PRO A 53 -14.32 0.94 -11.77
C PRO A 53 -13.60 2.29 -11.77
N SER A 54 -14.28 3.32 -11.25
CA SER A 54 -13.71 4.66 -11.07
C SER A 54 -12.71 4.74 -9.92
N ALA A 55 -12.60 3.71 -9.08
CA ALA A 55 -11.74 3.78 -7.93
C ALA A 55 -10.27 3.61 -8.29
N TRP A 56 -9.41 4.19 -7.47
CA TRP A 56 -7.98 3.94 -7.46
C TRP A 56 -7.58 3.47 -6.07
N HIS A 57 -6.46 2.77 -5.99
CA HIS A 57 -5.83 2.47 -4.71
C HIS A 57 -4.32 2.62 -4.83
N VAL A 58 -3.69 2.89 -3.69
CA VAL A 58 -2.25 2.74 -3.52
C VAL A 58 -2.00 1.76 -2.40
N ARG A 59 -0.98 0.92 -2.58
CA ARG A 59 -0.45 0.10 -1.51
C ARG A 59 0.85 0.70 -1.05
N THR A 60 0.95 0.92 0.25
CA THR A 60 2.20 1.29 0.88
C THR A 60 2.45 0.34 2.06
N GLU A 61 3.73 0.15 2.34
CA GLU A 61 4.23 -0.79 3.34
C GLU A 61 5.34 -0.06 4.09
N ASP A 62 5.57 -0.43 5.34
CA ASP A 62 6.75 0.07 6.04
C ASP A 62 8.03 -0.49 5.39
N PRO A 63 9.12 0.30 5.33
CA PRO A 63 10.40 -0.21 4.85
C PRO A 63 10.83 -1.41 5.70
N PRO A 64 11.00 -2.62 5.13
CA PRO A 64 11.30 -3.82 5.91
C PRO A 64 12.79 -3.92 6.29
N VAL A 65 13.58 -2.88 5.99
CA VAL A 65 15.02 -2.82 6.18
C VAL A 65 15.39 -1.44 6.70
N ALA A 66 16.43 -1.39 7.53
CA ALA A 66 17.10 -0.16 7.89
C ALA A 66 18.51 -0.11 7.30
N PHE A 67 19.01 1.09 7.05
CA PHE A 67 20.34 1.30 6.48
C PHE A 67 20.97 2.60 7.00
N SER A 68 22.29 2.64 6.96
CA SER A 68 23.11 3.77 7.37
C SER A 68 24.44 3.76 6.61
N PRO A 69 25.34 4.74 6.81
CA PRO A 69 26.68 4.73 6.21
C PRO A 69 27.50 3.46 6.50
N GLU A 70 27.25 2.84 7.65
CA GLU A 70 27.97 1.66 8.13
C GLU A 70 27.47 0.35 7.51
N GLY A 71 26.19 0.27 7.13
CA GLY A 71 25.63 -0.96 6.57
C GLY A 71 24.11 -0.97 6.45
N LEU A 72 23.54 -2.17 6.41
CA LEU A 72 22.11 -2.41 6.39
C LEU A 72 21.69 -3.56 7.31
N THR A 73 20.45 -3.52 7.77
CA THR A 73 19.83 -4.55 8.59
C THR A 73 18.38 -4.81 8.15
N ASN A 74 17.88 -6.01 8.39
CA ASN A 74 16.48 -6.38 8.13
C ASN A 74 15.53 -6.02 9.29
N ILE A 75 15.99 -5.22 10.24
CA ILE A 75 15.19 -4.69 11.33
C ILE A 75 14.56 -3.38 10.84
N PRO A 76 13.22 -3.29 10.74
CA PRO A 76 12.54 -2.08 10.28
C PRO A 76 12.69 -0.95 11.30
N VAL A 77 12.64 0.29 10.81
CA VAL A 77 12.71 1.52 11.63
C VAL A 77 11.62 2.48 11.19
N GLY A 78 10.87 3.03 12.15
CA GLY A 78 9.86 4.07 11.90
C GLY A 78 8.57 3.52 11.31
N SER A 79 8.17 2.32 11.71
CA SER A 79 7.00 1.63 11.18
C SER A 79 5.72 2.37 11.56
N ALA A 80 4.93 2.79 10.57
CA ALA A 80 3.60 3.35 10.77
C ALA A 80 2.56 2.25 11.00
N GLY A 81 2.76 1.05 10.45
CA GLY A 81 1.86 -0.09 10.59
C GLY A 81 2.10 -0.88 11.86
N ARG A 82 1.01 -1.37 12.48
CA ARG A 82 1.05 -2.30 13.62
C ARG A 82 0.33 -3.62 13.35
N PRO A 83 0.87 -4.77 13.81
CA PRO A 83 2.12 -4.91 14.56
C PRO A 83 3.35 -4.69 13.66
N VAL A 84 4.44 -4.20 14.27
CA VAL A 84 5.73 -4.14 13.60
C VAL A 84 6.14 -5.57 13.25
N PRO A 85 6.61 -5.86 12.03
CA PRO A 85 7.01 -7.20 11.65
C PRO A 85 8.02 -7.77 12.65
N SER A 86 7.65 -8.84 13.36
CA SER A 86 8.57 -9.56 14.23
C SER A 86 9.56 -10.36 13.37
N MET A 87 10.85 -10.13 13.56
CA MET A 87 11.90 -10.91 12.93
C MET A 87 12.43 -11.93 13.94
N VAL A 88 12.56 -13.19 13.49
CA VAL A 88 13.13 -14.26 14.32
C VAL A 88 14.63 -14.04 14.52
N GLN A 89 15.32 -13.59 13.46
CA GLN A 89 16.76 -13.35 13.43
C GLN A 89 17.06 -12.02 12.73
N GLY A 90 17.70 -11.11 13.46
CA GLY A 90 18.17 -9.84 12.92
C GLY A 90 19.51 -10.01 12.23
N GLN A 91 19.51 -9.86 10.91
CA GLN A 91 20.72 -9.90 10.07
C GLN A 91 21.24 -8.50 9.85
N VAL A 92 22.57 -8.37 9.86
CA VAL A 92 23.26 -7.09 9.77
C VAL A 92 24.49 -7.25 8.89
N TRP A 93 24.59 -6.43 7.85
CA TRP A 93 25.68 -6.49 6.88
C TRP A 93 26.30 -5.11 6.71
N ARG A 94 27.63 -5.04 6.72
CA ARG A 94 28.34 -3.89 6.15
C ARG A 94 28.19 -3.91 4.64
N TRP A 95 28.32 -2.75 4.00
CA TRP A 95 28.15 -2.64 2.54
C TRP A 95 29.15 -3.51 1.76
N GLU A 96 30.37 -3.63 2.27
CA GLU A 96 31.48 -4.37 1.67
C GLU A 96 31.30 -5.89 1.81
N GLU A 97 30.50 -6.33 2.79
CA GLU A 97 30.26 -7.75 3.03
C GLU A 97 29.20 -8.33 2.09
N VAL A 98 28.39 -7.49 1.44
CA VAL A 98 27.35 -7.95 0.51
C VAL A 98 27.98 -8.38 -0.81
N ARG A 99 28.18 -9.68 -1.00
CA ARG A 99 28.77 -10.26 -2.22
C ARG A 99 27.70 -10.64 -3.24
N GLU A 100 26.63 -11.28 -2.77
CA GLU A 100 25.56 -11.78 -3.62
C GLU A 100 24.20 -11.23 -3.20
N LEU A 101 23.38 -10.88 -4.20
CA LEU A 101 21.96 -10.55 -4.04
C LEU A 101 21.12 -11.43 -4.96
N ALA A 102 20.19 -12.17 -4.37
CA ALA A 102 19.24 -13.01 -5.09
C ALA A 102 17.80 -12.72 -4.66
N GLN A 103 16.86 -12.99 -5.56
CA GLN A 103 15.43 -13.00 -5.25
C GLN A 103 14.89 -14.41 -5.50
N LYS A 104 14.31 -15.04 -4.46
CA LYS A 104 13.68 -16.37 -4.56
C LYS A 104 12.34 -16.34 -3.82
N SER A 105 11.27 -16.80 -4.48
CA SER A 105 9.93 -16.94 -3.86
C SER A 105 9.40 -15.69 -3.13
N GLY A 106 9.63 -14.50 -3.70
CA GLY A 106 9.19 -13.24 -3.09
C GLY A 106 9.98 -12.80 -1.86
N ARG A 107 11.17 -13.38 -1.64
CA ARG A 107 12.14 -12.99 -0.61
C ARG A 107 13.44 -12.53 -1.26
N ILE A 108 14.13 -11.59 -0.62
CA ILE A 108 15.48 -11.14 -0.94
C ILE A 108 16.46 -11.90 -0.06
N PHE A 109 17.52 -12.41 -0.69
CA PHE A 109 18.62 -13.10 -0.04
C PHE A 109 19.91 -12.29 -0.19
N ILE A 110 20.69 -12.19 0.89
CA ILE A 110 22.03 -11.61 0.92
C ILE A 110 23.01 -12.72 1.27
N ASN A 111 24.01 -12.96 0.41
CA ASN A 111 25.02 -14.01 0.63
C ASN A 111 24.39 -15.39 0.93
N GLY A 112 23.32 -15.74 0.22
CA GLY A 112 22.58 -17.00 0.41
C GLY A 112 21.63 -17.04 1.61
N GLN A 113 21.63 -16.04 2.49
CA GLN A 113 20.75 -15.98 3.67
C GLN A 113 19.48 -15.18 3.40
N GLU A 114 18.33 -15.65 3.86
CA GLU A 114 17.06 -14.90 3.73
C GLU A 114 17.15 -13.61 4.54
N PHE A 115 17.07 -12.46 3.87
CA PHE A 115 17.23 -11.16 4.49
C PHE A 115 15.88 -10.49 4.78
N CYS A 116 15.06 -10.26 3.75
CA CYS A 116 13.76 -9.57 3.91
C CYS A 116 12.76 -9.99 2.81
N PRO A 117 11.44 -9.78 3.00
CA PRO A 117 10.48 -9.94 1.91
C PRO A 117 10.67 -8.89 0.81
N VAL A 118 10.28 -9.24 -0.42
CA VAL A 118 10.18 -8.27 -1.52
C VAL A 118 8.98 -7.36 -1.24
N THR A 119 9.29 -6.07 -1.08
CA THR A 119 8.30 -4.99 -0.91
C THR A 119 8.53 -3.94 -1.99
N PRO A 120 7.65 -2.93 -2.12
CA PRO A 120 7.97 -1.77 -2.95
C PRO A 120 9.34 -1.17 -2.61
N PHE A 121 9.76 -1.12 -1.34
CA PHE A 121 11.05 -0.58 -0.90
C PHE A 121 12.25 -1.50 -1.18
N THR A 122 12.02 -2.82 -1.22
CA THR A 122 13.09 -3.85 -1.28
C THR A 122 12.98 -4.75 -2.50
N THR A 123 12.69 -4.17 -3.67
CA THR A 123 12.85 -4.91 -4.94
C THR A 123 14.31 -5.29 -5.16
N LEU A 124 14.60 -6.39 -5.86
CA LEU A 124 15.98 -6.81 -6.13
C LEU A 124 16.78 -5.71 -6.84
N ALA A 125 16.19 -5.07 -7.85
CA ALA A 125 16.83 -3.95 -8.56
C ALA A 125 17.06 -2.74 -7.65
N GLY A 126 16.10 -2.43 -6.77
CA GLY A 126 16.22 -1.36 -5.78
C GLY A 126 17.33 -1.61 -4.76
N MET A 127 17.41 -2.84 -4.22
CA MET A 127 18.44 -3.26 -3.28
C MET A 127 19.84 -3.26 -3.93
N ARG A 128 19.94 -3.74 -5.17
CA ARG A 128 21.19 -3.69 -5.93
C ARG A 128 21.66 -2.26 -6.14
N ALA A 129 20.77 -1.38 -6.61
CA ALA A 129 21.07 0.04 -6.76
C ALA A 129 21.41 0.74 -5.43
N LEU A 130 20.81 0.28 -4.30
CA LEU A 130 21.14 0.77 -2.96
C LEU A 130 22.59 0.40 -2.60
N ILE A 131 22.92 -0.88 -2.70
CA ILE A 131 24.21 -1.46 -2.30
C ILE A 131 25.34 -0.96 -3.20
N ASP A 132 25.16 -0.98 -4.52
CA ASP A 132 26.17 -0.48 -5.47
C ASP A 132 26.40 1.02 -5.28
N GLY A 133 25.35 1.76 -4.89
CA GLY A 133 25.47 3.15 -4.49
C GLY A 133 26.33 3.34 -3.24
N CYS A 134 26.29 2.45 -2.26
CA CYS A 134 27.08 2.63 -1.05
C CYS A 134 28.51 2.09 -1.16
N LYS A 135 28.73 0.95 -1.81
CA LYS A 135 30.02 0.24 -1.83
C LYS A 135 31.23 1.14 -2.15
N ASN A 136 31.11 2.02 -3.14
CA ASN A 136 32.23 2.82 -3.65
C ASN A 136 32.27 4.26 -3.08
N ARG A 137 31.48 4.56 -2.05
CA ARG A 137 31.43 5.90 -1.42
C ARG A 137 32.09 5.88 -0.05
N THR A 138 32.71 6.99 0.35
CA THR A 138 33.15 7.19 1.74
C THR A 138 31.94 7.24 2.69
N PRO A 139 32.10 7.00 4.00
CA PRO A 139 30.99 7.08 4.95
C PRO A 139 30.20 8.40 4.89
N GLU A 140 30.88 9.54 4.71
CA GLU A 140 30.27 10.87 4.62
C GLU A 140 29.44 10.99 3.34
N ALA A 141 30.00 10.55 2.21
CA ALA A 141 29.30 10.55 0.93
C ALA A 141 28.10 9.59 0.93
N ARG A 142 28.19 8.44 1.64
CA ARG A 142 27.06 7.53 1.88
C ARG A 142 25.98 8.23 2.68
N ALA A 143 26.33 8.93 3.76
CA ALA A 143 25.37 9.61 4.62
C ALA A 143 24.52 10.62 3.83
N VAL A 144 25.18 11.48 3.04
CA VAL A 144 24.49 12.48 2.19
C VAL A 144 23.58 11.80 1.16
N TRP A 145 24.10 10.78 0.47
CA TRP A 145 23.34 10.08 -0.58
C TRP A 145 22.12 9.34 -0.02
N LEU A 146 22.30 8.60 1.08
CA LEU A 146 21.22 7.87 1.76
C LEU A 146 20.17 8.83 2.33
N ALA A 147 20.58 9.95 2.94
CA ALA A 147 19.66 10.97 3.42
C ALA A 147 18.81 11.55 2.28
N GLY A 148 19.44 11.87 1.14
CA GLY A 148 18.73 12.34 -0.06
C GLY A 148 17.70 11.33 -0.57
N ARG A 149 18.03 10.03 -0.52
CA ARG A 149 17.09 8.96 -0.88
C ARG A 149 15.93 8.83 0.09
N MET A 150 16.19 8.84 1.40
CA MET A 150 15.11 8.79 2.40
C MET A 150 14.19 10.00 2.31
N ALA A 151 14.74 11.20 2.12
CA ALA A 151 13.93 12.41 1.93
C ALA A 151 12.97 12.30 0.73
N CYS A 152 13.30 11.51 -0.29
CA CYS A 152 12.38 11.25 -1.42
C CYS A 152 11.14 10.45 -1.01
N TRP A 153 11.21 9.64 0.05
CA TRP A 153 10.07 8.87 0.56
C TRP A 153 9.01 9.74 1.26
N PHE A 154 9.39 10.96 1.68
CA PHE A 154 8.56 11.89 2.45
C PHE A 154 8.19 13.16 1.67
N ARG A 155 7.86 13.02 0.37
CA ARG A 155 7.51 14.16 -0.51
C ARG A 155 6.00 14.24 -0.82
N PRO A 156 5.17 14.77 0.08
CA PRO A 156 3.71 14.80 -0.09
C PRO A 156 3.29 15.60 -1.34
N ALA A 157 3.96 16.71 -1.64
CA ALA A 157 3.69 17.49 -2.86
C ALA A 157 3.91 16.68 -4.14
N HIS A 158 4.93 15.81 -4.17
CA HIS A 158 5.18 14.93 -5.32
C HIS A 158 4.08 13.88 -5.46
N LEU A 159 3.66 13.26 -4.35
CA LEU A 159 2.58 12.26 -4.34
C LEU A 159 1.24 12.89 -4.75
N LEU A 160 0.94 14.11 -4.29
CA LEU A 160 -0.24 14.85 -4.70
C LEU A 160 -0.22 15.12 -6.22
N ARG A 161 0.93 15.55 -6.77
CA ARG A 161 1.10 15.73 -8.22
C ARG A 161 0.91 14.42 -8.98
N GLN A 162 1.51 13.32 -8.52
CA GLN A 162 1.32 12.00 -9.11
C GLN A 162 -0.16 11.60 -9.08
N ARG A 163 -0.84 11.74 -7.94
CA ARG A 163 -2.28 11.48 -7.82
C ARG A 163 -3.08 12.28 -8.84
N THR A 164 -2.85 13.59 -8.96
CA THR A 164 -3.53 14.44 -9.93
C THR A 164 -3.28 13.98 -11.37
N VAL A 165 -2.03 13.64 -11.71
CA VAL A 165 -1.68 13.10 -13.05
C VAL A 165 -2.40 11.79 -13.32
N LEU A 166 -2.40 10.84 -12.37
CA LEU A 166 -3.12 9.58 -12.51
C LEU A 166 -4.60 9.84 -12.74
N LEU A 167 -5.24 10.66 -11.90
CA LEU A 167 -6.67 10.94 -11.99
C LEU A 167 -7.04 11.60 -13.33
N GLY A 168 -6.26 12.58 -13.77
CA GLY A 168 -6.48 13.27 -15.05
C GLY A 168 -6.25 12.38 -16.26
N ARG A 169 -5.23 11.51 -16.24
CA ARG A 169 -4.93 10.60 -17.36
C ARG A 169 -5.81 9.36 -17.41
N THR A 170 -6.52 9.03 -16.32
CA THR A 170 -7.41 7.87 -16.23
C THR A 170 -8.90 8.24 -16.22
N SER A 171 -9.26 9.51 -16.35
CA SER A 171 -10.66 9.97 -16.26
C SER A 171 -11.57 9.32 -17.31
N ALA A 172 -11.18 9.35 -18.58
CA ALA A 172 -11.94 8.71 -19.66
C ALA A 172 -12.05 7.19 -19.43
N LEU A 173 -10.95 6.53 -19.09
CA LEU A 173 -10.94 5.09 -18.76
C LEU A 173 -11.93 4.78 -17.63
N ALA A 174 -11.96 5.61 -16.58
CA ALA A 174 -12.88 5.45 -15.46
C ALA A 174 -14.35 5.59 -15.89
N ILE A 175 -14.67 6.59 -16.72
CA ILE A 175 -16.04 6.83 -17.21
C ILE A 175 -16.52 5.62 -18.01
N TRP A 176 -15.75 5.19 -19.00
CA TRP A 176 -16.13 4.06 -19.86
C TRP A 176 -16.20 2.74 -19.09
N ALA A 177 -15.28 2.50 -18.17
CA ALA A 177 -15.33 1.33 -17.30
C ALA A 177 -16.55 1.34 -16.37
N SER A 178 -16.93 2.50 -15.81
CA SER A 178 -18.14 2.64 -15.02
C SER A 178 -19.41 2.43 -15.85
N LEU A 179 -19.47 2.95 -17.08
CA LEU A 179 -20.61 2.70 -17.99
C LEU A 179 -20.76 1.20 -18.30
N GLY A 180 -19.66 0.53 -18.66
CA GLY A 180 -19.67 -0.90 -18.97
C GLY A 180 -20.02 -1.76 -17.77
N TYR A 181 -19.50 -1.42 -16.60
CA TYR A 181 -19.86 -2.04 -15.34
C TYR A 181 -21.35 -1.90 -15.03
N SER A 182 -21.90 -0.68 -15.10
CA SER A 182 -23.32 -0.44 -14.80
C SER A 182 -24.23 -1.19 -15.77
N LEU A 183 -23.92 -1.17 -17.07
CA LEU A 183 -24.69 -1.93 -18.06
C LEU A 183 -24.62 -3.44 -17.80
N SER A 184 -23.43 -3.96 -17.48
CA SER A 184 -23.25 -5.38 -17.13
C SER A 184 -24.01 -5.75 -15.85
N ALA A 185 -24.06 -4.87 -14.85
CA ALA A 185 -24.81 -5.07 -13.61
C ALA A 185 -26.32 -5.11 -13.87
N VAL A 186 -26.85 -4.18 -14.65
CA VAL A 186 -28.28 -4.14 -15.02
C VAL A 186 -28.67 -5.40 -15.81
N LEU A 187 -27.87 -5.79 -16.82
CA LEU A 187 -28.13 -7.00 -17.60
C LEU A 187 -28.01 -8.27 -16.75
N SER A 188 -27.03 -8.34 -15.85
CA SER A 188 -26.89 -9.46 -14.92
C SER A 188 -28.11 -9.58 -14.01
N ALA A 189 -28.57 -8.46 -13.44
CA ALA A 189 -29.78 -8.44 -12.61
C ALA A 189 -31.01 -8.89 -13.42
N TYR A 190 -31.20 -8.36 -14.63
CA TYR A 190 -32.29 -8.77 -15.52
C TYR A 190 -32.33 -10.28 -15.75
N VAL A 191 -31.18 -10.90 -16.06
CA VAL A 191 -31.08 -12.35 -16.29
C VAL A 191 -31.29 -13.16 -14.99
N LEU A 192 -30.67 -12.75 -13.88
CA LEU A 192 -30.76 -13.47 -12.60
C LEU A 192 -32.16 -13.48 -12.01
N PHE A 193 -32.88 -12.36 -12.16
CA PHE A 193 -34.28 -12.29 -11.76
C PHE A 193 -35.21 -12.91 -12.83
N GLY A 194 -34.70 -13.67 -13.79
CA GLY A 194 -35.51 -14.42 -14.77
C GLY A 194 -36.38 -13.54 -15.65
N GLY A 195 -36.02 -12.26 -15.82
CA GLY A 195 -36.91 -11.28 -16.42
C GLY A 195 -38.22 -11.07 -15.64
N MET A 196 -38.31 -11.52 -14.38
CA MET A 196 -39.47 -11.39 -13.48
C MET A 196 -39.72 -9.95 -12.98
N LEU A 197 -38.94 -8.98 -13.44
CA LEU A 197 -39.48 -7.63 -13.52
C LEU A 197 -40.78 -7.76 -14.36
N PRO A 198 -41.94 -7.29 -13.89
CA PRO A 198 -43.19 -7.45 -14.62
C PRO A 198 -43.15 -6.61 -15.91
N LEU A 199 -42.44 -7.11 -16.91
CA LEU A 199 -42.34 -6.54 -18.23
C LEU A 199 -43.52 -7.07 -19.03
N SER A 200 -44.19 -6.20 -19.76
CA SER A 200 -45.18 -6.63 -20.73
C SER A 200 -44.53 -7.56 -21.77
N ALA A 201 -45.30 -8.51 -22.32
CA ALA A 201 -44.82 -9.41 -23.36
C ALA A 201 -44.21 -8.64 -24.55
N GLU A 202 -44.76 -7.48 -24.87
CA GLU A 202 -44.24 -6.57 -25.88
C GLU A 202 -42.83 -6.06 -25.54
N LEU A 203 -42.60 -5.63 -24.30
CA LEU A 203 -41.29 -5.14 -23.86
C LEU A 203 -40.25 -6.26 -23.83
N ALA A 204 -40.63 -7.46 -23.40
CA ALA A 204 -39.76 -8.64 -23.45
C ALA A 204 -39.34 -8.98 -24.90
N ALA A 205 -40.28 -8.95 -25.85
CA ALA A 205 -39.99 -9.18 -27.27
C ALA A 205 -39.12 -8.08 -27.89
N ARG A 206 -39.32 -6.81 -27.50
CA ARG A 206 -38.45 -5.69 -27.89
C ARG A 206 -37.03 -5.87 -27.34
N LEU A 207 -36.89 -6.24 -26.06
CA LEU A 207 -35.60 -6.50 -25.44
C LEU A 207 -34.86 -7.66 -26.10
N GLY A 208 -35.55 -8.76 -26.40
CA GLY A 208 -34.96 -9.92 -27.09
C GLY A 208 -34.35 -9.56 -28.44
N ARG A 209 -34.99 -8.68 -29.22
CA ARG A 209 -34.46 -8.18 -30.50
C ARG A 209 -33.25 -7.27 -30.34
N VAL A 210 -33.19 -6.51 -29.24
CA VAL A 210 -32.11 -5.55 -28.97
C VAL A 210 -30.92 -6.21 -28.27
N LEU A 211 -31.09 -7.37 -27.64
CA LEU A 211 -30.06 -8.04 -26.85
C LEU A 211 -28.77 -8.37 -27.63
N PRO A 212 -28.81 -8.85 -28.90
CA PRO A 212 -27.58 -9.05 -29.68
C PRO A 212 -26.82 -7.74 -29.94
N LEU A 213 -27.54 -6.64 -30.20
CA LEU A 213 -26.94 -5.32 -30.38
C LEU A 213 -26.30 -4.81 -29.09
N LEU A 214 -26.95 -5.05 -27.93
CA LEU A 214 -26.37 -4.74 -26.62
C LEU A 214 -25.12 -5.59 -26.34
N GLY A 215 -25.13 -6.86 -26.74
CA GLY A 215 -23.95 -7.73 -26.65
C GLY A 215 -22.78 -7.20 -27.48
N LEU A 216 -23.02 -6.84 -28.74
CA LEU A 216 -22.01 -6.24 -29.61
C LEU A 216 -21.50 -4.90 -29.06
N TYR A 217 -22.41 -4.07 -28.51
CA TYR A 217 -22.05 -2.82 -27.84
C TYR A 217 -21.14 -3.06 -26.63
N LEU A 218 -21.46 -4.05 -25.78
CA LEU A 218 -20.62 -4.42 -24.63
C LEU A 218 -19.23 -4.91 -25.06
N VAL A 219 -19.14 -5.69 -26.14
CA VAL A 219 -17.86 -6.13 -26.71
C VAL A 219 -17.06 -4.91 -27.20
N GLY A 220 -17.69 -4.01 -27.95
CA GLY A 220 -17.06 -2.77 -28.40
C GLY A 220 -16.56 -1.92 -27.23
N LEU A 221 -17.39 -1.76 -26.20
CA LEU A 221 -17.07 -1.03 -24.98
C LEU A 221 -15.89 -1.66 -24.23
N HIS A 222 -15.87 -2.98 -24.10
CA HIS A 222 -14.76 -3.73 -23.51
C HIS A 222 -13.45 -3.50 -24.27
N LEU A 223 -13.45 -3.64 -25.59
CA LEU A 223 -12.28 -3.39 -26.42
C LEU A 223 -11.81 -1.93 -26.30
N CYS A 224 -12.73 -0.96 -26.27
CA CYS A 224 -12.40 0.44 -26.02
C CYS A 224 -11.69 0.62 -24.67
N ILE A 225 -12.21 0.02 -23.59
CA ILE A 225 -11.61 0.08 -22.24
C ILE A 225 -10.19 -0.50 -22.25
N VAL A 226 -9.98 -1.65 -22.89
CA VAL A 226 -8.65 -2.28 -23.01
C VAL A 226 -7.68 -1.41 -23.81
N VAL A 227 -8.10 -0.86 -24.95
CA VAL A 227 -7.28 0.04 -25.78
C VAL A 227 -6.93 1.33 -25.04
N MET A 228 -7.88 1.91 -24.30
CA MET A 228 -7.61 3.07 -23.45
C MET A 228 -6.63 2.71 -22.33
N GLY A 229 -6.82 1.56 -21.67
CA GLY A 229 -5.90 1.03 -20.66
C GLY A 229 -4.48 0.88 -21.21
N TRP A 230 -4.33 0.34 -22.41
CA TRP A 230 -3.04 0.26 -23.13
C TRP A 230 -2.41 1.63 -23.32
N ARG A 231 -3.16 2.60 -23.85
CA ARG A 231 -2.68 3.97 -24.09
C ARG A 231 -2.26 4.66 -22.80
N VAL A 232 -3.07 4.54 -21.75
CA VAL A 232 -2.77 5.12 -20.42
C VAL A 232 -1.54 4.47 -19.81
N HIS A 233 -1.46 3.14 -19.81
CA HIS A 233 -0.32 2.42 -19.27
C HIS A 233 0.97 2.76 -20.02
N ARG A 234 0.97 2.84 -21.35
CA ARG A 234 2.15 3.23 -22.13
C ARG A 234 2.62 4.64 -21.78
N ARG A 235 1.70 5.57 -21.53
CA ARG A 235 2.00 6.97 -21.16
C ARG A 235 2.51 7.11 -19.73
N LEU A 236 1.89 6.43 -18.77
CA LEU A 236 2.22 6.55 -17.35
C LEU A 236 3.41 5.66 -16.93
N LEU A 237 3.56 4.50 -17.57
CA LEU A 237 4.53 3.46 -17.25
C LEU A 237 5.30 3.02 -18.51
N PRO A 238 6.09 3.92 -19.14
CA PRO A 238 6.77 3.62 -20.40
C PRO A 238 7.79 2.49 -20.27
N LYS A 239 8.50 2.40 -19.13
CA LYS A 239 9.59 1.43 -18.88
C LYS A 239 9.13 0.02 -18.47
N ARG A 240 7.81 -0.22 -18.33
CA ARG A 240 7.25 -1.53 -17.91
C ARG A 240 6.56 -2.23 -19.08
N GLY A 241 7.34 -2.70 -20.06
CA GLY A 241 6.83 -3.35 -21.27
C GLY A 241 6.19 -4.72 -21.02
N GLU A 242 6.88 -5.61 -20.30
CA GLU A 242 6.40 -6.97 -20.05
C GLU A 242 5.14 -7.00 -19.17
N ALA A 243 5.16 -6.27 -18.05
CA ALA A 243 4.01 -6.14 -17.16
C ALA A 243 2.77 -5.61 -17.88
N ARG A 244 2.96 -4.70 -18.86
CA ARG A 244 1.89 -4.16 -19.69
C ARG A 244 1.18 -5.24 -20.49
N PHE A 245 1.94 -6.11 -21.15
CA PHE A 245 1.37 -7.18 -21.98
C PHE A 245 0.54 -8.14 -21.12
N SER A 246 1.11 -8.64 -20.03
CA SER A 246 0.41 -9.55 -19.10
C SER A 246 -0.88 -8.94 -18.54
N LEU A 247 -0.82 -7.68 -18.09
CA LEU A 247 -1.98 -6.96 -17.57
C LEU A 247 -3.10 -6.84 -18.61
N LEU A 248 -2.76 -6.46 -19.84
CA LEU A 248 -3.76 -6.14 -20.87
C LEU A 248 -4.26 -7.37 -21.59
N PHE A 249 -3.44 -8.41 -21.73
CA PHE A 249 -3.89 -9.73 -22.18
C PHE A 249 -4.92 -10.31 -21.20
N SER A 250 -4.64 -10.27 -19.90
CA SER A 250 -5.59 -10.72 -18.88
C SER A 250 -6.88 -9.89 -18.89
N ALA A 251 -6.76 -8.57 -19.07
CA ALA A 251 -7.92 -7.69 -19.20
C ALA A 251 -8.72 -7.93 -20.49
N LEU A 252 -8.08 -8.28 -21.61
CA LEU A 252 -8.76 -8.61 -22.86
C LEU A 252 -9.60 -9.88 -22.73
N LEU A 253 -9.05 -10.91 -22.08
CA LEU A 253 -9.71 -12.21 -21.91
C LEU A 253 -10.78 -12.19 -20.82
N LEU A 254 -10.64 -11.33 -19.80
CA LEU A 254 -11.50 -11.31 -18.63
C LEU A 254 -12.12 -9.90 -18.46
N PRO A 255 -13.35 -9.67 -18.94
CA PRO A 255 -14.04 -8.39 -18.81
C PRO A 255 -14.07 -7.79 -17.38
N PRO A 256 -14.22 -8.58 -16.29
CA PRO A 256 -14.07 -8.06 -14.93
C PRO A 256 -12.75 -7.33 -14.68
N GLN A 257 -11.65 -7.81 -15.27
CA GLN A 257 -10.33 -7.19 -15.12
C GLN A 257 -10.19 -5.90 -15.93
N ALA A 258 -10.84 -5.81 -17.10
CA ALA A 258 -10.85 -4.58 -17.91
C ALA A 258 -11.46 -3.40 -17.12
N TYR A 259 -12.56 -3.64 -16.41
CA TYR A 259 -13.20 -2.60 -15.58
C TYR A 259 -12.31 -2.11 -14.44
N ARG A 260 -11.26 -2.85 -14.09
CA ARG A 260 -10.36 -2.55 -12.97
C ARG A 260 -8.98 -2.05 -13.42
N LEU A 261 -8.78 -1.81 -14.71
CA LEU A 261 -7.50 -1.36 -15.26
C LEU A 261 -6.99 -0.07 -14.61
N ARG A 262 -7.88 0.88 -14.30
CA ARG A 262 -7.50 2.12 -13.58
C ARG A 262 -6.79 1.81 -12.26
N SER A 263 -7.40 0.93 -11.47
CA SER A 263 -6.92 0.55 -10.15
C SER A 263 -5.58 -0.20 -10.23
N ARG A 264 -5.43 -1.10 -11.20
CA ARG A 264 -4.18 -1.85 -11.43
C ARG A 264 -3.04 -0.95 -11.92
N ILE A 265 -3.31 -0.06 -12.87
CA ILE A 265 -2.35 0.94 -13.34
C ILE A 265 -1.94 1.87 -12.19
N GLY A 266 -2.89 2.33 -11.37
CA GLY A 266 -2.63 3.18 -10.21
C GLY A 266 -1.68 2.53 -9.20
N ALA A 267 -1.91 1.26 -8.87
CA ALA A 267 -1.06 0.50 -7.95
C ALA A 267 0.40 0.41 -8.39
N GLU A 268 0.65 0.42 -9.71
CA GLU A 268 2.00 0.39 -10.30
C GLU A 268 2.62 1.76 -10.52
N PHE A 269 1.78 2.78 -10.72
CA PHE A 269 2.19 4.14 -11.05
C PHE A 269 2.86 4.88 -9.90
N PHE A 270 2.37 4.65 -8.68
CA PHE A 270 2.91 5.32 -7.51
C PHE A 270 4.31 4.80 -7.15
N GLN A 271 5.21 5.75 -6.91
CA GLN A 271 6.57 5.44 -6.48
C GLN A 271 6.60 4.99 -5.01
N GLN A 272 7.74 4.42 -4.61
CA GLN A 272 8.05 4.09 -3.23
C GLN A 272 7.95 5.36 -2.37
N ALA A 273 7.02 5.35 -1.41
CA ALA A 273 6.85 6.44 -0.47
C ALA A 273 6.36 5.93 0.86
N HIS A 274 6.84 6.57 1.93
CA HIS A 274 6.52 6.18 3.29
C HIS A 274 5.00 6.27 3.54
N PRO A 275 4.39 5.34 4.30
CA PRO A 275 2.95 5.38 4.55
C PRO A 275 2.44 6.74 5.05
N LEU A 276 3.17 7.38 5.97
CA LEU A 276 2.81 8.72 6.46
C LEU A 276 2.78 9.81 5.39
N ALA A 277 3.64 9.73 4.37
CA ALA A 277 3.62 10.69 3.28
C ALA A 277 2.34 10.55 2.44
N TRP A 278 1.87 9.30 2.24
CA TRP A 278 0.58 9.03 1.61
C TRP A 278 -0.60 9.47 2.46
N LEU A 279 -0.56 9.20 3.76
CA LEU A 279 -1.60 9.60 4.70
C LEU A 279 -1.72 11.13 4.79
N ALA A 280 -0.59 11.85 4.77
CA ALA A 280 -0.59 13.31 4.75
C ALA A 280 -1.30 13.91 3.51
N VAL A 281 -1.31 13.18 2.39
CA VAL A 281 -1.86 13.62 1.10
C VAL A 281 -3.30 13.17 0.88
N ALA A 282 -3.65 11.98 1.37
CA ALA A 282 -4.86 11.31 0.97
C ALA A 282 -5.79 10.94 2.13
N ALA A 283 -5.31 10.86 3.37
CA ALA A 283 -6.14 10.44 4.49
C ALA A 283 -6.76 11.62 5.25
N SER A 284 -7.77 11.31 6.06
CA SER A 284 -8.33 12.26 7.01
C SER A 284 -7.27 12.72 8.02
N LYS A 285 -7.48 13.89 8.66
CA LYS A 285 -6.56 14.36 9.72
C LYS A 285 -6.49 13.36 10.88
N ALA A 286 -7.61 12.74 11.23
CA ALA A 286 -7.69 11.76 12.32
C ALA A 286 -6.85 10.51 12.01
N ASP A 287 -7.01 9.92 10.82
CA ASP A 287 -6.20 8.76 10.41
C ASP A 287 -4.72 9.11 10.37
N PHE A 288 -4.37 10.29 9.82
CA PHE A 288 -2.99 10.74 9.80
C PHE A 288 -2.38 10.84 11.21
N ILE A 289 -3.09 11.46 12.16
CA ILE A 289 -2.64 11.59 13.56
C ILE A 289 -2.43 10.21 14.18
N GLU A 290 -3.37 9.29 13.99
CA GLU A 290 -3.30 7.95 14.59
C GLU A 290 -2.07 7.18 14.10
N TYR A 291 -1.82 7.13 12.79
CA TYR A 291 -0.65 6.43 12.28
C TYR A 291 0.66 7.19 12.50
N ALA A 292 0.62 8.53 12.54
CA ALA A 292 1.80 9.32 12.87
C ALA A 292 2.25 9.08 14.31
N ARG A 293 1.31 9.01 15.26
CA ARG A 293 1.56 8.58 16.64
C ARG A 293 2.25 7.23 16.69
N GLN A 294 1.76 6.24 15.93
CA GLN A 294 2.36 4.91 15.90
C GLN A 294 3.82 4.94 15.41
N ALA A 295 4.10 5.68 14.34
CA ALA A 295 5.44 5.82 13.79
C ALA A 295 6.40 6.57 14.74
N VAL A 296 5.96 7.68 15.33
CA VAL A 296 6.77 8.45 16.30
C VAL A 296 7.06 7.59 17.53
N ALA A 297 6.07 6.86 18.04
CA ALA A 297 6.27 5.94 19.15
C ALA A 297 7.28 4.83 18.81
N ASP A 298 7.30 4.34 17.57
CA ASP A 298 8.28 3.35 17.11
C ASP A 298 9.71 3.92 17.03
N LEU A 299 9.84 5.20 16.66
CA LEU A 299 11.13 5.90 16.69
C LEU A 299 11.64 6.12 18.13
N ARG A 300 10.76 6.49 19.06
CA ARG A 300 11.14 6.80 20.45
C ARG A 300 11.38 5.55 21.29
N TRP A 301 10.57 4.51 21.07
CA TRP A 301 10.64 3.24 21.80
C TRP A 301 10.71 2.07 20.81
N PRO A 302 11.86 1.87 20.14
CA PRO A 302 12.01 0.81 19.15
C PRO A 302 11.94 -0.57 19.80
N LEU A 303 11.27 -1.51 19.13
CA LEU A 303 11.30 -2.92 19.52
C LEU A 303 12.49 -3.60 18.86
N LEU A 304 13.50 -3.93 19.66
CA LEU A 304 14.61 -4.77 19.22
C LEU A 304 14.14 -6.24 19.30
N GLY A 305 13.57 -6.73 18.21
CA GLY A 305 13.08 -8.10 18.10
C GLY A 305 14.19 -9.10 17.73
N GLY A 306 14.07 -10.32 18.27
CA GLY A 306 14.86 -11.49 17.84
C GLY A 306 16.31 -11.51 18.32
N ARG A 307 17.02 -12.57 17.95
CA ARG A 307 18.47 -12.69 18.20
C ARG A 307 19.21 -11.84 17.17
N LEU A 308 20.04 -10.92 17.64
CA LEU A 308 20.90 -10.08 16.80
C LEU A 308 22.30 -10.70 16.69
N GLU A 309 22.78 -10.89 15.46
CA GLU A 309 24.15 -11.39 15.25
C GLU A 309 25.21 -10.35 15.63
N ARG A 310 24.92 -9.07 15.34
CA ARG A 310 25.82 -7.93 15.54
C ARG A 310 25.06 -6.76 16.17
N PRO A 311 24.77 -6.81 17.48
CA PRO A 311 23.88 -5.84 18.13
C PRO A 311 24.37 -4.40 18.04
N GLU A 312 25.69 -4.16 18.16
CA GLU A 312 26.27 -2.81 18.08
C GLU A 312 26.08 -2.17 16.69
N LEU A 313 26.35 -2.92 15.62
CA LEU A 313 26.17 -2.43 14.25
C LEU A 313 24.68 -2.23 13.93
N ALA A 314 23.81 -3.13 14.39
CA ALA A 314 22.36 -2.94 14.27
C ALA A 314 21.89 -1.67 15.00
N ALA A 315 22.40 -1.42 16.21
CA ALA A 315 22.06 -0.24 16.98
C ALA A 315 22.54 1.05 16.30
N ALA A 316 23.75 1.06 15.74
CA ALA A 316 24.29 2.18 14.97
C ALA A 316 23.44 2.47 13.72
N ILE A 317 23.15 1.44 12.92
CA ILE A 317 22.29 1.55 11.72
C ILE A 317 20.91 2.09 12.11
N GLY A 318 20.30 1.49 13.13
CA GLY A 318 18.98 1.86 13.61
C GLY A 318 18.93 3.29 14.14
N SER A 319 19.94 3.72 14.91
CA SER A 319 20.02 5.07 15.46
C SER A 319 20.11 6.12 14.36
N TRP A 320 21.02 5.92 13.40
CA TRP A 320 21.19 6.84 12.28
C TRP A 320 19.90 6.98 11.47
N MET A 321 19.24 5.86 11.14
CA MET A 321 18.00 5.91 10.36
C MET A 321 16.84 6.51 11.14
N ARG A 322 16.74 6.24 12.45
CA ARG A 322 15.72 6.84 13.32
C ARG A 322 15.82 8.36 13.35
N GLU A 323 17.02 8.89 13.47
CA GLU A 323 17.26 10.34 13.46
C GLU A 323 16.77 10.95 12.13
N ARG A 324 17.14 10.34 11.00
CA ARG A 324 16.78 10.84 9.66
C ARG A 324 15.27 10.75 9.39
N ILE A 325 14.66 9.61 9.69
CA ILE A 325 13.21 9.43 9.55
C ILE A 325 12.47 10.36 10.52
N GLY A 326 12.94 10.51 11.75
CA GLY A 326 12.38 11.43 12.73
C GLY A 326 12.35 12.87 12.23
N GLY A 327 13.43 13.34 11.60
CA GLY A 327 13.48 14.65 10.95
C GLY A 327 12.44 14.82 9.84
N GLU A 328 12.26 13.82 8.97
CA GLU A 328 11.25 13.88 7.89
C GLU A 328 9.81 13.78 8.41
N ILE A 329 9.55 12.94 9.42
CA ILE A 329 8.25 12.86 10.09
C ILE A 329 7.93 14.18 10.78
N GLY A 330 8.88 14.78 11.51
CA GLY A 330 8.71 16.09 12.15
C GLY A 330 8.31 17.18 11.14
N ARG A 331 8.92 17.19 9.96
CA ARG A 331 8.51 18.11 8.86
C ARG A 331 7.09 17.85 8.38
N LEU A 332 6.69 16.58 8.20
CA LEU A 332 5.31 16.23 7.81
C LEU A 332 4.30 16.66 8.88
N LEU A 333 4.62 16.46 10.16
CA LEU A 333 3.78 16.87 11.28
C LEU A 333 3.58 18.39 11.29
N ALA A 334 4.66 19.15 11.16
CA ALA A 334 4.61 20.61 11.08
C ALA A 334 3.75 21.09 9.89
N GLN A 335 3.90 20.48 8.70
CA GLN A 335 3.08 20.79 7.53
C GLN A 335 1.58 20.53 7.73
N ARG A 336 1.22 19.62 8.65
CA ARG A 336 -0.16 19.27 8.99
C ARG A 336 -0.67 19.98 10.24
N GLY A 337 0.14 20.85 10.85
CA GLY A 337 -0.21 21.56 12.08
C GLY A 337 -0.48 20.61 13.24
N VAL A 338 0.41 19.64 13.43
CA VAL A 338 0.37 18.67 14.54
C VAL A 338 1.71 18.74 15.26
N ALA A 339 1.69 18.92 16.58
CA ALA A 339 2.93 18.89 17.36
C ALA A 339 3.28 17.45 17.76
N GLU A 340 4.58 17.08 17.72
CA GLU A 340 5.01 15.73 18.12
C GLU A 340 4.63 15.42 19.58
N ALA A 341 4.73 16.41 20.47
CA ALA A 341 4.37 16.29 21.87
C ALA A 341 2.88 15.93 22.08
N GLU A 342 1.98 16.39 21.19
CA GLU A 342 0.56 16.04 21.25
C GLU A 342 0.32 14.57 20.93
N LEU A 343 1.10 14.00 20.01
CA LEU A 343 0.98 12.58 19.63
C LEU A 343 1.39 11.65 20.77
N LEU A 344 2.41 12.05 21.52
CA LEU A 344 2.98 11.27 22.62
C LEU A 344 2.44 11.69 24.00
N ALA A 345 1.39 12.52 24.02
CA ALA A 345 0.78 12.95 25.27
C ALA A 345 0.27 11.74 26.07
N THR A 346 0.31 11.88 27.39
CA THR A 346 -0.29 10.92 28.31
C THR A 346 -1.75 10.66 27.94
N PRO A 347 -2.19 9.40 27.77
CA PRO A 347 -3.56 9.11 27.40
C PRO A 347 -4.52 9.48 28.53
N LYS A 348 -5.76 9.82 28.17
CA LYS A 348 -6.83 10.03 29.16
C LYS A 348 -7.11 8.72 29.88
N ARG A 349 -7.23 8.79 31.21
CA ARG A 349 -7.44 7.61 32.04
C ARG A 349 -8.71 6.84 31.63
N ASP A 350 -8.58 5.54 31.36
CA ASP A 350 -9.69 4.67 30.91
C ASP A 350 -10.59 4.23 32.08
N SER A 351 -10.02 4.13 33.29
CA SER A 351 -10.72 3.68 34.50
C SER A 351 -10.11 4.28 35.76
N ALA A 352 -10.84 4.31 36.89
CA ALA A 352 -10.31 4.82 38.15
C ALA A 352 -9.05 4.07 38.64
N GLY A 353 -8.92 2.78 38.29
CA GLY A 353 -7.79 1.93 38.69
C GLY A 353 -6.55 2.06 37.80
N SER A 354 -6.65 2.70 36.63
CA SER A 354 -5.51 2.91 35.74
C SER A 354 -4.53 3.91 36.37
N CYS A 355 -3.29 3.48 36.62
CA CYS A 355 -2.28 4.32 37.27
C CYS A 355 -0.95 4.44 36.51
N ALA A 356 -0.74 3.62 35.47
CA ALA A 356 0.39 3.75 34.56
C ALA A 356 -0.02 3.44 33.13
N TYR A 357 0.78 3.85 32.15
CA TYR A 357 0.59 3.56 30.75
C TYR A 357 1.90 3.23 30.06
N CYS A 358 1.83 2.48 28.96
CA CYS A 358 3.00 2.29 28.11
C CYS A 358 3.08 3.44 27.09
N PRO A 359 4.18 4.21 27.02
CA PRO A 359 4.28 5.35 26.10
C PRO A 359 4.28 4.93 24.62
N ARG A 360 4.64 3.67 24.34
CA ARG A 360 4.64 3.14 22.98
C ARG A 360 3.27 2.66 22.52
N CYS A 361 2.55 1.88 23.32
CA CYS A 361 1.25 1.31 22.92
C CYS A 361 0.04 2.07 23.44
N GLN A 362 0.23 2.98 24.39
CA GLN A 362 -0.81 3.73 25.12
C GLN A 362 -1.82 2.85 25.86
N SER A 363 -1.54 1.55 25.99
CA SER A 363 -2.29 0.68 26.91
C SER A 363 -2.07 1.15 28.34
N GLN A 364 -3.15 1.17 29.13
CA GLN A 364 -3.13 1.53 30.53
C GLN A 364 -3.08 0.29 31.42
N PHE A 365 -2.49 0.45 32.59
CA PHE A 365 -2.22 -0.62 33.54
C PHE A 365 -2.63 -0.20 34.95
N THR A 366 -3.07 -1.16 35.74
CA THR A 366 -3.42 -0.99 37.17
C THR A 366 -2.22 -1.08 38.10
N ASN A 367 -1.07 -1.54 37.60
CA ASN A 367 0.20 -1.56 38.33
C ASN A 367 0.99 -0.28 38.03
N ARG A 368 1.49 0.38 39.09
CA ARG A 368 2.24 1.65 38.97
C ARG A 368 3.61 1.49 38.31
N VAL A 369 4.23 0.32 38.48
CA VAL A 369 5.59 0.03 38.01
C VAL A 369 5.57 -1.28 37.23
N GLY A 370 6.40 -1.37 36.20
CA GLY A 370 6.58 -2.60 35.43
C GLY A 370 6.94 -2.32 33.98
N ARG A 371 6.74 -3.34 33.15
CA ARG A 371 6.91 -3.27 31.70
C ARG A 371 5.65 -3.76 31.01
N CYS A 372 5.33 -3.20 29.86
CA CYS A 372 4.27 -3.74 29.01
C CYS A 372 4.70 -5.11 28.43
N PRO A 373 3.79 -5.88 27.80
CA PRO A 373 4.12 -7.16 27.17
C PRO A 373 5.23 -7.09 26.10
N ASN A 374 5.52 -5.89 25.58
CA ASN A 374 6.62 -5.65 24.64
C ASN A 374 7.93 -5.20 25.31
N GLY A 375 8.02 -5.26 26.65
CA GLY A 375 9.23 -4.94 27.40
C GLY A 375 9.51 -3.45 27.63
N ILE A 376 8.60 -2.55 27.23
CA ILE A 376 8.72 -1.10 27.42
C ILE A 376 8.30 -0.72 28.83
N GLU A 377 9.11 0.08 29.51
CA GLU A 377 8.84 0.61 30.84
C GLU A 377 7.54 1.44 30.88
N LEU A 378 6.77 1.26 31.95
CA LEU A 378 5.52 1.99 32.15
C LEU A 378 5.81 3.39 32.73
N LEU A 379 5.08 4.39 32.24
CA LEU A 379 5.09 5.76 32.75
C LEU A 379 3.83 6.01 33.60
N PRO A 380 3.90 6.87 34.63
CA PRO A 380 2.73 7.23 35.43
C PRO A 380 1.66 7.94 34.59
N LEU A 381 0.38 7.65 34.89
CA LEU A 381 -0.79 8.29 34.26
C LEU A 381 -1.18 9.62 34.91
#